data_AF-R9ITP2-F1
#
_entry.id   AF-R9ITP2-F1
#
_cell.length_a   1.000
_cell.length_b   1.000
_cell.length_c   1.000
_cell.angle_alpha   90.00
_cell.angle_beta   90.00
_cell.angle_gamma   90.00
#
_symmetry.space_group_name_H-M   'P 1'
#
loop_
_entity.id
_entity.type
_entity.pdbx_description
1 polymer ?
#
loop_
_entity_poly.entity_id
_entity_poly.type
_entity_poly.pdbx_seq_one_letter_code
_entity_poly.pdbx_strand_id
1 'polypeptide(L)'
;MSNFRNVSKSEPCPICGKPDWCTVQYVEGNTKLHYCRRVLGCSNIISGTNGMNYVFLKQTSDGSCMYKEESAYMESRKEWEKANGRNRCANGRRAKPKSPPVKQPPAPQPAVSVTSLDNGTLDAIYRAFLKKLHLQKNHVRYLRQERWPDQLIIHSQVRSMPPGGNGYYYGKGRNLVAKELVREFGSLKGVPGFYEQADGKWNFAGQSGLLIPLYDHERKRTNTTIFLPFMKLPRTESIS
;
A
#
# COMPACT_ATOMS: atom_id res chain seq x y z
N MET A 1 -16.08 -17.23 17.28
CA MET A 1 -15.30 -17.58 16.05
C MET A 1 -15.52 -16.48 15.00
N SER A 2 -14.46 -15.82 14.52
CA SER A 2 -14.63 -14.72 13.55
C SER A 2 -14.61 -15.23 12.11
N ASN A 3 -15.73 -15.10 11.41
CA ASN A 3 -15.90 -15.57 10.04
C ASN A 3 -15.52 -14.47 9.05
N PHE A 4 -14.54 -14.73 8.19
CA PHE A 4 -14.18 -13.86 7.08
C PHE A 4 -14.92 -14.30 5.82
N ARG A 5 -15.54 -13.35 5.11
CA ARG A 5 -16.23 -13.57 3.84
C ARG A 5 -15.82 -12.52 2.83
N ASN A 6 -15.55 -12.94 1.60
CA ASN A 6 -15.30 -12.00 0.50
C ASN A 6 -16.60 -11.33 0.04
N VAL A 7 -16.49 -10.08 -0.42
CA VAL A 7 -17.63 -9.38 -1.03
C VAL A 7 -18.04 -10.04 -2.34
N SER A 8 -19.28 -9.81 -2.77
CA SER A 8 -19.85 -10.43 -3.98
C SER A 8 -20.72 -9.43 -4.75
N LYS A 9 -21.26 -9.83 -5.91
CA LYS A 9 -22.18 -8.99 -6.69
C LYS A 9 -23.48 -8.66 -5.95
N SER A 10 -24.00 -9.59 -5.15
CA SER A 10 -25.20 -9.36 -4.33
C SER A 10 -24.92 -8.52 -3.08
N GLU A 11 -23.68 -8.52 -2.59
CA GLU A 11 -23.25 -7.74 -1.43
C GLU A 11 -21.87 -7.10 -1.71
N PRO A 12 -21.85 -5.98 -2.45
CA PRO A 12 -20.61 -5.29 -2.80
C PRO A 12 -19.98 -4.61 -1.58
N CYS A 13 -18.71 -4.25 -1.69
CA CYS A 13 -18.02 -3.52 -0.63
C CYS A 13 -18.68 -2.16 -0.39
N PRO A 14 -19.13 -1.84 0.83
CA PRO A 14 -19.78 -0.55 1.08
C PRO A 14 -18.80 0.62 1.00
N ILE A 15 -17.49 0.39 1.07
CA ILE A 15 -16.49 1.47 1.07
C ILE A 15 -16.15 1.91 -0.36
N CYS A 16 -15.97 0.96 -1.29
CA CYS A 16 -15.55 1.24 -2.66
C CYS A 16 -16.59 0.88 -3.74
N GLY A 17 -17.70 0.26 -3.34
CA GLY A 17 -18.79 -0.18 -4.21
C GLY A 17 -18.46 -1.34 -5.15
N LYS A 18 -17.26 -1.94 -5.06
CA LYS A 18 -16.86 -3.03 -5.95
C LYS A 18 -17.31 -4.40 -5.43
N PRO A 19 -17.72 -5.32 -6.34
CA PRO A 19 -18.29 -6.62 -5.98
C PRO A 19 -17.22 -7.68 -5.65
N ASP A 20 -15.94 -7.32 -5.65
CA ASP A 20 -14.81 -8.23 -5.54
C ASP A 20 -13.65 -7.65 -4.70
N TRP A 21 -12.72 -8.53 -4.32
CA TRP A 21 -11.43 -8.24 -3.68
C TRP A 21 -11.45 -7.76 -2.22
N CYS A 22 -12.49 -7.06 -1.79
CA CYS A 22 -12.66 -6.66 -0.38
C CYS A 22 -13.19 -7.81 0.48
N THR A 23 -13.03 -7.70 1.79
CA THR A 23 -13.43 -8.75 2.74
C THR A 23 -14.26 -8.15 3.87
N VAL A 24 -15.24 -8.88 4.36
CA VAL A 24 -16.02 -8.56 5.56
C VAL A 24 -15.74 -9.62 6.61
N GLN A 25 -15.44 -9.20 7.83
CA GLN A 25 -15.32 -10.07 8.99
C GLN A 25 -16.54 -9.90 9.87
N TYR A 26 -17.15 -11.01 10.25
CA TYR A 26 -18.25 -11.05 11.20
C TYR A 26 -17.68 -11.35 12.59
N VAL A 27 -17.92 -10.43 13.51
CA VAL A 27 -17.54 -10.53 14.93
C VAL A 27 -18.80 -10.85 15.74
N GLU A 28 -18.63 -11.51 16.88
CA GLU A 28 -19.70 -11.82 17.83
C GLU A 28 -20.53 -10.57 18.17
N GLY A 29 -21.86 -10.70 18.21
CA GLY A 29 -22.79 -9.58 18.36
C GLY A 29 -23.20 -8.88 17.05
N ASN A 30 -23.25 -9.60 15.92
CA ASN A 30 -23.67 -9.09 14.59
C ASN A 30 -22.84 -7.90 14.07
N THR A 31 -21.68 -7.65 14.67
CA THR A 31 -20.79 -6.56 14.28
C THR A 31 -20.00 -6.95 13.02
N LYS A 32 -20.08 -6.12 11.99
CA LYS A 32 -19.32 -6.30 10.74
C LYS A 32 -18.11 -5.38 10.70
N LEU A 33 -16.95 -5.94 10.39
CA LEU A 33 -15.74 -5.19 10.07
C LEU A 33 -15.46 -5.29 8.58
N HIS A 34 -15.30 -4.15 7.92
CA HIS A 34 -15.11 -4.08 6.48
C HIS A 34 -13.65 -3.76 6.15
N TYR A 35 -13.03 -4.63 5.35
CA TYR A 35 -11.65 -4.49 4.89
C TYR A 35 -11.65 -4.04 3.45
N CYS A 36 -11.43 -2.74 3.23
CA CYS A 36 -11.34 -2.18 1.89
C CYS A 36 -9.89 -2.20 1.40
N ARG A 37 -9.66 -2.86 0.27
CA ARG A 37 -8.33 -2.92 -0.38
C ARG A 37 -8.12 -1.87 -1.46
N ARG A 38 -9.19 -1.18 -1.88
CA ARG A 38 -9.17 -0.21 -2.98
C ARG A 38 -9.04 1.24 -2.50
N VAL A 39 -9.62 1.58 -1.34
CA VAL A 39 -9.52 2.92 -0.77
C VAL A 39 -8.40 2.92 0.27
N LEU A 40 -7.33 3.67 -0.03
CA LEU A 40 -6.13 3.80 0.81
C LEU A 40 -6.08 5.12 1.58
N GLY A 41 -7.11 5.97 1.45
CA GLY A 41 -7.19 7.25 2.15
C GLY A 41 -7.25 7.12 3.68
N CYS A 42 -7.61 5.93 4.19
CA CYS A 42 -7.58 5.57 5.62
C CYS A 42 -8.17 6.68 6.53
N SER A 43 -9.25 7.29 6.07
CA SER A 43 -10.05 8.29 6.77
C SER A 43 -11.49 7.78 6.93
N ASN A 44 -12.30 8.43 7.76
CA ASN A 44 -13.75 8.16 7.80
C ASN A 44 -14.38 8.47 6.44
N ILE A 45 -15.35 7.66 6.02
CA ILE A 45 -15.96 7.72 4.69
C ILE A 45 -17.46 7.54 4.79
N ILE A 46 -18.19 8.32 4.00
CA ILE A 46 -19.62 8.10 3.72
C ILE A 46 -19.71 7.18 2.51
N SER A 47 -20.38 6.05 2.66
CA SER A 47 -20.54 5.09 1.57
C SER A 47 -21.42 5.65 0.47
N GLY A 48 -20.89 5.71 -0.76
CA GLY A 48 -21.69 6.04 -1.94
C GLY A 48 -22.69 4.94 -2.35
N THR A 49 -22.61 3.73 -1.77
CA THR A 49 -23.51 2.61 -2.11
C THR A 49 -24.72 2.49 -1.21
N ASN A 50 -24.59 2.79 0.08
CA ASN A 50 -25.69 2.63 1.05
C ASN A 50 -25.95 3.89 1.88
N GLY A 51 -25.20 4.98 1.67
CA GLY A 51 -25.34 6.24 2.40
C GLY A 51 -24.87 6.19 3.86
N MET A 52 -24.34 5.06 4.33
CA MET A 52 -23.94 4.88 5.73
C MET A 52 -22.53 5.42 5.99
N ASN A 53 -22.32 5.90 7.21
CA ASN A 53 -21.01 6.36 7.66
C ASN A 53 -20.16 5.20 8.17
N TYR A 54 -18.92 5.16 7.72
CA TYR A 54 -17.92 4.19 8.11
C TYR A 54 -16.75 4.88 8.79
N VAL A 55 -16.51 4.49 10.04
CA VAL A 55 -15.39 4.94 10.86
C VAL A 55 -14.16 4.10 10.53
N PHE A 56 -13.08 4.77 10.16
CA PHE A 56 -11.79 4.13 9.98
C PHE A 56 -11.21 3.74 11.34
N LEU A 57 -10.80 2.47 11.45
CA LEU A 57 -10.22 1.95 12.69
C LEU A 57 -8.70 1.88 12.60
N LYS A 58 -8.18 1.20 11.58
CA LYS A 58 -6.73 1.05 11.36
C LYS A 58 -6.44 0.55 9.96
N GLN A 59 -5.21 0.76 9.52
CA GLN A 59 -4.67 0.05 8.37
C GLN A 59 -4.18 -1.32 8.83
N THR A 60 -4.56 -2.39 8.12
CA THR A 60 -3.96 -3.70 8.35
C THR A 60 -2.55 -3.72 7.80
N SER A 61 -1.76 -4.69 8.26
CA SER A 61 -0.44 -4.99 7.73
C SER A 61 -0.40 -5.26 6.23
N ASP A 62 -1.55 -5.58 5.62
CA ASP A 62 -1.69 -5.94 4.21
C ASP A 62 -2.05 -4.70 3.37
N GLY A 63 -2.05 -3.51 4.00
CA GLY A 63 -2.35 -2.23 3.37
C GLY A 63 -3.85 -1.90 3.30
N SER A 64 -4.74 -2.86 3.58
CA SER A 64 -6.19 -2.62 3.55
C SER A 64 -6.62 -1.72 4.71
N CYS A 65 -7.45 -0.71 4.43
CA CYS A 65 -8.04 0.11 5.47
C CYS A 65 -9.24 -0.64 6.07
N MET A 66 -9.28 -0.74 7.39
CA MET A 66 -10.31 -1.42 8.17
C MET A 66 -11.35 -0.42 8.66
N TYR A 67 -12.61 -0.72 8.40
CA TYR A 67 -13.74 0.14 8.67
C TYR A 67 -14.79 -0.56 9.51
N LYS A 68 -15.50 0.22 10.31
CA LYS A 68 -16.68 -0.21 11.05
C LYS A 68 -17.78 0.82 10.85
N GLU A 69 -19.02 0.36 10.73
CA GLU A 69 -20.16 1.27 10.65
C GLU A 69 -20.23 2.15 11.90
N GLU A 70 -20.60 3.43 11.73
CA GLU A 70 -20.61 4.42 12.81
C GLU A 70 -21.54 4.03 13.97
N SER A 71 -22.74 3.51 13.67
CA SER A 71 -23.71 3.01 14.64
C SER A 71 -23.10 1.93 15.54
N ALA A 72 -22.57 0.87 14.94
CA ALA A 72 -21.92 -0.24 15.62
C ALA A 72 -20.63 0.19 16.34
N TYR A 73 -19.91 1.19 15.84
CA TYR A 73 -18.75 1.76 16.52
C TYR A 73 -19.15 2.48 17.80
N MET A 74 -20.21 3.29 17.74
CA MET A 74 -20.73 4.03 18.90
C MET A 74 -21.32 3.10 19.96
N GLU A 75 -22.00 2.03 19.56
CA GLU A 75 -22.51 0.99 20.47
C GLU A 75 -21.38 0.28 21.22
N SER A 76 -20.37 -0.23 20.50
CA SER A 76 -19.22 -0.85 21.17
C SER A 76 -18.45 0.14 22.04
N ARG A 77 -18.43 1.43 21.70
CA ARG A 77 -17.83 2.45 22.57
C ARG A 77 -18.65 2.64 23.85
N LYS A 78 -19.99 2.70 23.76
CA LYS A 78 -20.89 2.78 24.93
C LYS A 78 -20.78 1.54 25.81
N GLU A 79 -20.70 0.35 25.24
CA GLU A 79 -20.51 -0.90 25.97
C GLU A 79 -19.15 -0.96 26.68
N TRP A 80 -18.09 -0.56 25.98
CA TRP A 80 -16.76 -0.42 26.57
C TRP A 80 -16.76 0.62 27.70
N GLU A 81 -17.48 1.74 27.54
CA GLU A 81 -17.64 2.75 28.60
C GLU A 81 -18.44 2.23 29.79
N LYS A 82 -19.46 1.38 29.60
CA LYS A 82 -20.18 0.72 30.71
C LYS A 82 -19.32 -0.31 31.44
N ALA A 83 -18.55 -1.11 30.70
CA ALA A 83 -17.66 -2.13 31.26
C ALA A 83 -16.44 -1.54 31.98
N ASN A 84 -15.85 -0.46 31.42
CA ASN A 84 -14.62 0.15 31.93
C ASN A 84 -14.87 1.46 32.71
N GLY A 85 -16.11 1.94 32.78
CA GLY A 85 -16.50 3.18 33.46
C GLY A 85 -16.35 3.15 34.98
N ARG A 86 -16.31 1.97 35.61
CA ARG A 86 -16.10 1.81 37.06
C ARG A 86 -14.64 1.96 37.52
N ASN A 87 -13.66 1.79 36.62
CA ASN A 87 -12.24 1.74 36.98
C ASN A 87 -11.47 3.05 36.77
N ARG A 88 -12.14 4.16 36.43
CA ARG A 88 -11.48 5.47 36.28
C ARG A 88 -11.16 6.17 37.60
N CYS A 89 -11.73 5.73 38.73
CA CYS A 89 -11.50 6.38 40.03
C CYS A 89 -10.46 5.71 40.95
N ALA A 90 -9.93 4.52 40.61
CA ALA A 90 -9.12 3.75 41.56
C ALA A 90 -7.64 3.55 41.19
N ASN A 91 -7.19 3.91 39.99
CA ASN A 91 -5.77 3.80 39.65
C ASN A 91 -5.34 4.97 38.76
N GLY A 92 -4.63 5.93 39.38
CA GLY A 92 -4.00 7.09 38.74
C GLY A 92 -2.90 6.72 37.74
N ARG A 93 -3.24 5.98 36.68
CA ARG A 93 -2.39 5.83 35.51
C ARG A 93 -2.56 7.08 34.67
N ARG A 94 -1.50 7.91 34.64
CA ARG A 94 -1.32 9.09 33.77
C ARG A 94 -2.10 8.93 32.47
N ALA A 95 -3.04 9.84 32.22
CA ALA A 95 -3.68 9.96 30.93
C ALA A 95 -2.59 10.05 29.86
N LYS A 96 -2.55 9.07 28.96
CA LYS A 96 -1.69 9.16 27.78
C LYS A 96 -2.13 10.44 27.05
N PRO A 97 -1.23 11.41 26.79
CA PRO A 97 -1.62 12.65 26.15
C PRO A 97 -2.37 12.31 24.86
N LYS A 98 -3.52 12.97 24.65
CA LYS A 98 -4.27 12.88 23.39
C LYS A 98 -3.25 13.04 22.26
N SER A 99 -3.09 12.02 21.44
CA SER A 99 -2.33 12.16 20.20
C SER A 99 -2.87 13.41 19.50
N PRO A 100 -2.00 14.35 19.06
CA PRO A 100 -2.45 15.53 18.34
C PRO A 100 -3.42 15.10 17.24
N PRO A 101 -4.46 15.90 16.95
CA PRO A 101 -5.35 15.60 15.82
C PRO A 101 -4.46 15.34 14.60
N VAL A 102 -4.62 14.15 14.01
CA VAL A 102 -3.96 13.78 12.77
C VAL A 102 -4.30 14.89 11.79
N LYS A 103 -3.31 15.71 11.44
CA LYS A 103 -3.47 16.74 10.40
C LYS A 103 -3.97 15.99 9.17
N GLN A 104 -5.15 16.35 8.69
CA GLN A 104 -5.65 15.86 7.41
C GLN A 104 -4.53 16.08 6.38
N PRO A 105 -4.24 15.10 5.51
CA PRO A 105 -3.35 15.34 4.38
C PRO A 105 -3.81 16.61 3.68
N PRO A 106 -2.90 17.56 3.39
CA PRO A 106 -3.27 18.79 2.70
C PRO A 106 -4.06 18.44 1.44
N ALA A 107 -5.11 19.23 1.17
CA ALA A 107 -5.94 19.07 -0.01
C ALA A 107 -5.06 18.86 -1.26
N PRO A 108 -5.43 17.96 -2.19
CA PRO A 108 -4.64 17.70 -3.39
C PRO A 108 -4.34 19.02 -4.08
N GLN A 109 -3.06 19.43 -4.05
CA GLN A 109 -2.65 20.62 -4.79
C GLN A 109 -2.88 20.33 -6.28
N PRO A 110 -3.32 21.34 -7.07
CA PRO A 110 -3.48 21.17 -8.50
C PRO A 110 -2.18 20.60 -9.07
N ALA A 111 -2.28 19.44 -9.73
CA ALA A 111 -1.12 18.74 -10.26
C ALA A 111 -0.41 19.67 -11.24
N VAL A 112 0.77 20.15 -10.86
CA VAL A 112 1.63 20.92 -11.75
C VAL A 112 1.93 20.00 -12.93
N SER A 113 1.40 20.34 -14.11
CA SER A 113 1.61 19.56 -15.33
C SER A 113 3.06 19.73 -15.78
N VAL A 114 3.95 18.89 -15.25
CA VAL A 114 5.33 18.80 -15.72
C VAL A 114 5.32 18.09 -17.07
N THR A 115 5.88 18.72 -18.09
CA THR A 115 6.07 18.10 -19.41
C THR A 115 6.93 16.85 -19.26
N SER A 116 6.44 15.72 -19.79
CA SER A 116 7.20 14.47 -19.81
C SER A 116 8.49 14.64 -20.63
N LEU A 117 9.55 13.97 -20.19
CA LEU A 117 10.77 13.80 -20.99
C LEU A 117 10.48 13.01 -22.28
N ASP A 118 11.40 13.10 -23.24
CA ASP A 118 11.33 12.32 -24.47
C ASP A 118 11.45 10.82 -24.18
N ASN A 119 10.82 10.01 -25.04
CA ASN A 119 10.75 8.55 -24.84
C ASN A 119 12.14 7.88 -24.84
N GLY A 120 13.14 8.45 -25.53
CA GLY A 120 14.50 7.91 -25.56
C GLY A 120 15.20 8.08 -24.22
N THR A 121 15.13 9.28 -23.65
CA THR A 121 15.67 9.58 -22.32
C THR A 121 14.93 8.81 -21.23
N LEU A 122 13.60 8.69 -21.32
CA LEU A 122 12.82 7.87 -20.38
C LEU A 122 13.26 6.41 -20.39
N ASP A 123 13.40 5.79 -21.57
CA ASP A 123 13.83 4.40 -21.69
C ASP A 123 15.23 4.19 -21.11
N ALA A 124 16.16 5.13 -21.34
CA ALA A 124 17.49 5.10 -20.76
C ALA A 124 17.46 5.17 -19.22
N ILE A 125 16.68 6.08 -18.65
CA ILE A 125 16.51 6.24 -17.20
C ILE A 125 15.88 4.98 -16.58
N TYR A 126 14.80 4.45 -17.17
CA TYR A 126 14.17 3.23 -16.67
C TYR A 126 15.08 2.00 -16.82
N ARG A 127 15.90 1.91 -17.87
CA ARG A 127 16.94 0.87 -18.00
C ARG A 127 17.99 0.96 -16.90
N ALA A 128 18.51 2.14 -16.64
CA ALA A 128 19.45 2.36 -15.55
C ALA A 128 18.81 2.04 -14.19
N PHE A 129 17.56 2.44 -13.98
CA PHE A 129 16.80 2.16 -12.76
C PHE A 129 16.65 0.65 -12.51
N LEU A 130 16.18 -0.11 -13.49
CA LEU A 130 16.01 -1.57 -13.33
C LEU A 130 17.34 -2.31 -13.13
N LYS A 131 18.46 -1.79 -13.64
CA LYS A 131 19.79 -2.36 -13.40
C LYS A 131 20.25 -2.16 -11.94
N LYS A 132 19.82 -1.07 -11.31
CA LYS A 132 20.15 -0.76 -9.90
C LYS A 132 19.26 -1.52 -8.90
N LEU A 133 18.16 -2.11 -9.37
CA LEU A 133 17.32 -3.00 -8.56
C LEU A 133 17.73 -4.46 -8.79
N HIS A 134 17.65 -5.27 -7.74
CA HIS A 134 17.83 -6.72 -7.83
C HIS A 134 16.52 -7.47 -7.63
N LEU A 135 16.44 -8.65 -8.21
CA LEU A 135 15.34 -9.58 -7.93
C LEU A 135 15.69 -10.41 -6.70
N GLN A 136 14.86 -10.29 -5.67
CA GLN A 136 15.07 -10.95 -4.38
C GLN A 136 14.72 -12.44 -4.45
N LYS A 137 15.42 -13.26 -3.67
CA LYS A 137 15.25 -14.73 -3.67
C LYS A 137 13.82 -15.15 -3.32
N ASN A 138 13.16 -14.43 -2.41
CA ASN A 138 11.75 -14.68 -2.05
C ASN A 138 10.80 -14.46 -3.24
N HIS A 139 11.04 -13.44 -4.06
CA HIS A 139 10.27 -13.16 -5.26
C HIS A 139 10.56 -14.18 -6.38
N VAL A 140 11.81 -14.64 -6.52
CA VAL A 140 12.13 -15.75 -7.44
C VAL A 140 11.36 -17.01 -7.05
N ARG A 141 11.35 -17.36 -5.74
CA ARG A 141 10.60 -18.52 -5.24
C ARG A 141 9.10 -18.38 -5.53
N TYR A 142 8.54 -17.19 -5.32
CA TYR A 142 7.15 -16.91 -5.64
C TYR A 142 6.84 -17.13 -7.14
N LEU A 143 7.65 -16.54 -8.03
CA LEU A 143 7.45 -16.70 -9.47
C LEU A 143 7.52 -18.17 -9.91
N ARG A 144 8.44 -18.95 -9.32
CA ARG A 144 8.52 -20.40 -9.57
C ARG A 144 7.28 -21.16 -9.07
N GLN A 145 6.73 -20.77 -7.92
CA GLN A 145 5.46 -21.34 -7.40
C GLN A 145 4.28 -21.03 -8.33
N GLU A 146 4.26 -19.83 -8.91
CA GLU A 146 3.33 -19.42 -9.96
C GLU A 146 3.64 -20.04 -11.34
N ARG A 147 4.55 -21.04 -11.39
CA ARG A 147 4.94 -21.79 -12.59
C ARG A 147 5.60 -20.95 -13.68
N TRP A 148 6.25 -19.85 -13.33
CA TRP A 148 7.08 -19.10 -14.29
C TRP A 148 8.36 -19.90 -14.60
N PRO A 149 8.68 -20.16 -15.88
CA PRO A 149 9.94 -20.75 -16.27
C PRO A 149 11.12 -19.84 -15.90
N ASP A 150 12.26 -20.42 -15.52
CA ASP A 150 13.45 -19.64 -15.15
C ASP A 150 13.91 -18.72 -16.29
N GLN A 151 13.84 -19.17 -17.54
CA GLN A 151 14.12 -18.34 -18.71
C GLN A 151 13.19 -17.12 -18.77
N LEU A 152 11.90 -17.28 -18.51
CA LEU A 152 10.95 -16.17 -18.49
C LEU A 152 11.29 -15.17 -17.39
N ILE A 153 11.66 -15.64 -16.20
CA ILE A 153 12.05 -14.77 -15.07
C ILE A 153 13.29 -13.93 -15.45
N ILE A 154 14.26 -14.54 -16.14
CA ILE A 154 15.48 -13.86 -16.59
C ILE A 154 15.16 -12.84 -17.70
N HIS A 155 14.42 -13.25 -18.74
CA HIS A 155 14.11 -12.41 -19.90
C HIS A 155 13.11 -11.29 -19.61
N SER A 156 12.18 -11.49 -18.67
CA SER A 156 11.20 -10.47 -18.28
C SER A 156 11.80 -9.28 -17.53
N GLN A 157 13.05 -9.41 -17.04
CA GLN A 157 13.75 -8.38 -16.27
C GLN A 157 12.96 -7.88 -15.06
N VAL A 158 12.18 -8.77 -14.47
CA VAL A 158 11.43 -8.49 -13.24
C VAL A 158 12.41 -8.14 -12.11
N ARG A 159 12.04 -7.16 -11.29
CA ARG A 159 12.84 -6.65 -10.16
C ARG A 159 12.03 -6.57 -8.88
N SER A 160 12.71 -6.34 -7.76
CA SER A 160 12.05 -6.15 -6.46
C SER A 160 12.07 -4.68 -6.06
N MET A 161 10.91 -4.11 -5.78
CA MET A 161 10.79 -2.77 -5.22
C MET A 161 11.16 -2.80 -3.74
N PRO A 162 12.14 -1.98 -3.30
CA PRO A 162 12.48 -1.87 -1.89
C PRO A 162 11.34 -1.23 -1.08
N PRO A 163 11.16 -1.58 0.20
CA PRO A 163 10.25 -0.90 1.11
C PRO A 163 10.65 0.55 1.30
N GLY A 164 9.67 1.39 1.65
CA GLY A 164 9.96 2.77 2.05
C GLY A 164 10.81 2.76 3.32
N GLY A 165 12.06 3.23 3.23
CA GLY A 165 13.02 3.28 4.34
C GLY A 165 14.28 2.44 4.13
N ASN A 166 15.13 2.40 5.17
CA ASN A 166 16.35 1.58 5.18
C ASN A 166 16.01 0.14 5.59
N GLY A 167 15.60 -0.68 4.62
CA GLY A 167 15.38 -2.11 4.82
C GLY A 167 16.68 -2.89 4.65
N TYR A 168 17.20 -3.49 5.72
CA TYR A 168 18.41 -4.35 5.71
C TYR A 168 18.37 -5.43 4.61
N TYR A 169 17.20 -6.02 4.36
CA TYR A 169 16.99 -7.07 3.35
C TYR A 169 17.05 -6.60 1.88
N TYR A 170 16.92 -5.29 1.62
CA TYR A 170 16.78 -4.75 0.27
C TYR A 170 18.04 -4.04 -0.23
N GLY A 171 19.16 -4.15 0.49
CA GLY A 171 20.42 -3.53 0.11
C GLY A 171 20.33 -2.00 0.16
N LYS A 172 20.08 -1.37 -1.00
CA LYS A 172 20.00 0.09 -1.13
C LYS A 172 18.58 0.60 -0.90
N GLY A 173 18.45 1.62 -0.05
CA GLY A 173 17.20 2.37 0.11
C GLY A 173 16.82 3.14 -1.17
N ARG A 174 15.54 3.48 -1.31
CA ARG A 174 15.01 4.18 -2.50
C ARG A 174 15.74 5.50 -2.80
N ASN A 175 16.05 6.26 -1.76
CA ASN A 175 16.81 7.50 -1.84
C ASN A 175 18.21 7.30 -2.43
N LEU A 176 18.89 6.19 -2.13
CA LEU A 176 20.22 5.91 -2.67
C LEU A 176 20.16 5.58 -4.16
N VAL A 177 19.18 4.77 -4.56
CA VAL A 177 18.95 4.45 -5.98
C VAL A 177 18.60 5.72 -6.77
N ALA A 178 17.71 6.56 -6.24
CA ALA A 178 17.37 7.84 -6.86
C ALA A 178 18.59 8.78 -6.94
N LYS A 179 19.40 8.88 -5.88
CA LYS A 179 20.64 9.67 -5.89
C LYS A 179 21.63 9.19 -6.94
N GLU A 180 21.75 7.88 -7.16
CA GLU A 180 22.60 7.32 -8.21
C GLU A 180 22.08 7.64 -9.61
N LEU A 181 20.77 7.65 -9.82
CA LEU A 181 20.18 8.06 -11.08
C LEU A 181 20.37 9.55 -11.36
N VAL A 182 20.20 10.40 -10.34
CA VAL A 182 20.48 11.85 -10.45
C VAL A 182 21.95 12.10 -10.80
N ARG A 183 22.89 11.32 -10.26
CA ARG A 183 24.31 11.43 -10.64
C ARG A 183 24.58 11.06 -12.10
N GLU A 184 23.78 10.16 -12.67
CA GLU A 184 23.95 9.64 -14.03
C GLU A 184 23.24 10.52 -15.08
N PHE A 185 22.07 11.08 -14.75
CA PHE A 185 21.21 11.82 -15.68
C PHE A 185 21.00 13.30 -15.32
N GLY A 186 21.59 13.77 -14.21
CA GLY A 186 21.50 15.15 -13.73
C GLY A 186 20.19 15.48 -13.02
N SER A 187 19.05 15.25 -13.65
CA SER A 187 17.72 15.51 -13.08
C SER A 187 16.72 14.42 -13.48
N LEU A 188 15.76 14.14 -12.59
CA LEU A 188 14.67 13.18 -12.86
C LEU A 188 13.32 13.90 -13.02
N LYS A 189 13.35 15.22 -13.23
CA LYS A 189 12.14 16.03 -13.45
C LYS A 189 11.50 15.66 -14.78
N GLY A 190 10.21 15.34 -14.76
CA GLY A 190 9.49 14.87 -15.94
C GLY A 190 9.58 13.36 -16.18
N VAL A 191 10.22 12.61 -15.27
CA VAL A 191 10.19 11.14 -15.29
C VAL A 191 9.01 10.67 -14.43
N PRO A 192 8.02 9.96 -15.00
CA PRO A 192 6.89 9.45 -14.24
C PRO A 192 7.33 8.56 -13.06
N GLY A 193 6.69 8.73 -11.91
CA GLY A 193 6.98 7.96 -10.70
C GLY A 193 8.19 8.43 -9.89
N PHE A 194 8.97 9.40 -10.37
CA PHE A 194 10.02 10.07 -9.59
C PHE A 194 9.54 11.41 -9.07
N TYR A 195 10.00 11.79 -7.89
CA TYR A 195 9.64 13.06 -7.27
C TYR A 195 10.78 13.59 -6.39
N GLU A 196 10.79 14.90 -6.23
CA GLU A 196 11.69 15.60 -5.32
C GLU A 196 10.97 15.81 -3.98
N GLN A 197 11.67 15.51 -2.89
CA GLN A 197 11.20 15.75 -1.53
C GLN A 197 11.45 17.21 -1.14
N ALA A 198 10.78 17.69 -0.08
CA ALA A 198 10.92 19.07 0.39
C ALA A 198 12.36 19.45 0.80
N ASP A 199 13.23 18.47 1.05
CA ASP A 199 14.65 18.66 1.37
C ASP A 199 15.56 18.64 0.12
N GLY A 200 15.00 18.68 -1.08
CA GLY A 200 15.72 18.64 -2.36
C GLY A 200 16.25 17.26 -2.73
N LYS A 201 15.88 16.20 -1.98
CA LYS A 201 16.31 14.83 -2.29
C LYS A 201 15.33 14.15 -3.23
N TRP A 202 15.87 13.45 -4.21
CA TRP A 202 15.08 12.65 -5.13
C TRP A 202 14.66 11.31 -4.53
N ASN A 203 13.44 10.89 -4.85
CA ASN A 203 12.88 9.60 -4.47
C ASN A 203 11.92 9.11 -5.57
N PHE A 204 11.40 7.89 -5.43
CA PHE A 204 10.43 7.33 -6.36
C PHE A 204 9.26 6.65 -5.65
N ALA A 205 8.10 6.79 -6.27
CA ALA A 205 6.82 6.28 -5.83
C ALA A 205 6.69 4.78 -6.11
N GLY A 206 5.74 4.13 -5.43
CA GLY A 206 5.43 2.72 -5.62
C GLY A 206 5.39 1.92 -4.33
N GLN A 207 4.61 0.85 -4.30
CA GLN A 207 4.61 -0.10 -3.19
C GLN A 207 5.85 -1.01 -3.25
N SER A 208 6.29 -1.52 -2.09
CA SER A 208 7.24 -2.63 -2.08
C SER A 208 6.59 -3.90 -2.63
N GLY A 209 7.37 -4.68 -3.38
CA GLY A 209 6.87 -5.89 -4.02
C GLY A 209 7.61 -6.20 -5.31
N LEU A 210 6.90 -6.81 -6.25
CA LEU A 210 7.42 -7.19 -7.55
C LEU A 210 7.23 -6.06 -8.58
N LEU A 211 8.28 -5.78 -9.35
CA LEU A 211 8.29 -4.81 -10.44
C LEU A 211 8.37 -5.55 -11.77
N ILE A 212 7.30 -5.45 -12.57
CA ILE A 212 7.25 -6.02 -13.91
C ILE A 212 7.37 -4.86 -14.90
N PRO A 213 8.45 -4.78 -15.70
CA PRO A 213 8.60 -3.70 -16.67
C PRO A 213 7.60 -3.87 -17.81
N LEU A 214 6.92 -2.78 -18.17
CA LEU A 214 6.07 -2.71 -19.35
C LEU A 214 6.84 -2.09 -20.52
N TYR A 215 6.57 -2.59 -21.70
CA TYR A 215 7.19 -2.15 -22.94
C TYR A 215 6.10 -1.73 -23.91
N ASP A 216 6.34 -0.63 -24.62
CA ASP A 216 5.52 -0.25 -25.77
C ASP A 216 5.72 -1.24 -26.93
N HIS A 217 4.88 -1.14 -27.96
CA HIS A 217 4.95 -1.90 -29.21
C HIS A 217 6.35 -1.80 -29.87
N GLU A 218 7.04 -0.67 -29.70
CA GLU A 218 8.43 -0.47 -30.17
C GLU A 218 9.52 -1.03 -29.23
N ARG A 219 9.15 -1.78 -28.18
CA ARG A 219 10.03 -2.24 -27.09
C ARG A 219 10.74 -1.12 -26.31
N LYS A 220 10.28 0.12 -26.45
CA LYS A 220 10.72 1.27 -25.65
C LYS A 220 9.92 1.32 -24.35
N ARG A 221 10.58 1.63 -23.23
CA ARG A 221 9.91 1.78 -21.93
C ARG A 221 9.40 3.20 -21.77
N THR A 222 8.15 3.40 -22.10
CA THR A 222 7.45 4.68 -21.93
C THR A 222 6.85 4.84 -20.54
N ASN A 223 6.64 3.73 -19.82
CA ASN A 223 6.10 3.73 -18.45
C ASN A 223 6.55 2.48 -17.68
N THR A 224 6.73 2.59 -16.36
CA THR A 224 6.89 1.44 -15.47
C THR A 224 5.67 1.33 -14.57
N THR A 225 4.66 0.59 -15.01
CA THR A 225 3.47 0.34 -14.18
C THR A 225 3.75 -0.80 -13.19
N ILE A 226 3.65 -0.47 -11.91
CA ILE A 226 3.72 -1.40 -10.79
C ILE A 226 2.35 -2.05 -10.59
N PHE A 227 2.27 -3.38 -10.51
CA PHE A 227 1.26 -4.04 -9.67
C PHE A 227 1.66 -5.49 -9.37
N LEU A 228 2.20 -5.75 -8.18
CA LEU A 228 1.74 -6.84 -7.31
C LEU A 228 1.98 -6.40 -5.85
N PRO A 229 0.94 -6.37 -5.00
CA PRO A 229 1.12 -6.05 -3.59
C PRO A 229 2.04 -7.07 -2.91
N PHE A 230 2.74 -6.59 -1.89
CA PHE A 230 3.47 -7.36 -0.91
C PHE A 230 2.59 -8.49 -0.35
N MET A 231 2.71 -9.71 -0.89
CA MET A 231 2.10 -10.88 -0.28
C MET A 231 2.97 -11.30 0.89
N LYS A 232 2.45 -11.19 2.11
CA LYS A 232 3.00 -11.88 3.27
C LYS A 232 3.06 -13.36 2.93
N LEU A 233 4.27 -13.86 2.67
CA LEU A 233 4.49 -15.30 2.68
C LEU A 233 4.17 -15.79 4.11
N PRO A 234 3.43 -16.91 4.25
CA PRO A 234 3.17 -17.48 5.57
C PRO A 234 4.50 -17.70 6.29
N ARG A 235 4.54 -17.38 7.59
CA ARG A 235 5.61 -17.86 8.45
C ARG A 235 5.63 -19.37 8.29
N THR A 236 6.75 -19.90 7.83
CA THR A 236 7.05 -21.32 8.00
C THR A 236 7.03 -21.56 9.49
N GLU A 237 5.95 -22.13 10.00
CA GLU A 237 5.99 -22.86 11.26
C GLU A 237 6.98 -23.99 11.04
N SER A 238 8.14 -23.86 11.68
CA SER A 238 9.10 -24.93 11.86
C SER A 238 8.38 -26.06 12.59
N ILE A 239 7.97 -27.08 11.83
CA ILE A 239 7.59 -28.37 12.37
C ILE A 239 8.84 -28.91 13.08
N SER A 240 8.76 -29.01 14.40
CA SER A 240 9.60 -29.86 15.24
C SER A 240 8.75 -31.04 15.65
#